data_AF-A0AA41XA46-F1
#
_entry.id   AF-A0AA41XA46-F1
#
_cell.length_a   1.000
_cell.length_b   1.000
_cell.length_c   1.000
_cell.angle_alpha   90.00
_cell.angle_beta   90.00
_cell.angle_gamma   90.00
#
_symmetry.space_group_name_H-M   'P 1'
#
loop_
_entity.id
_entity.type
_entity.pdbx_description
1 polymer ?
#
loop_
_entity_poly.entity_id
_entity_poly.type
_entity_poly.pdbx_seq_one_letter_code
_entity_poly.pdbx_strand_id
1 'polypeptide(L)'
;MKYLQLASYVIHDKTMVIIPVEHEDGKHRWSVVEEADQMFVVRQTPFEIMDSSCRYYGSSFEGRKEGTKELLQETHKLSICVDPISRLYFFPTTSYTGKECIWVSHSHVGSSAKHPHNNVRVVFTNGRKMRLPISKGSFDRQFHRAGSLRHRMEGRMDKTNGGSYHVPVTDSSPKAKVNEVINPYLIEEDPE
;
A
#
# COMPACT_ATOMS: atom_id res chain seq x y z
N MET A 1 -17.44 24.35 4.06
CA MET A 1 -16.63 23.30 4.71
C MET A 1 -15.24 23.87 4.94
N LYS A 2 -14.76 23.94 6.19
CA LYS A 2 -13.43 24.44 6.51
C LYS A 2 -12.48 23.24 6.48
N TYR A 3 -11.50 23.23 5.58
CA TYR A 3 -10.49 22.18 5.55
C TYR A 3 -9.46 22.44 6.63
N LEU A 4 -9.08 21.40 7.39
CA LEU A 4 -7.91 21.46 8.24
C LEU A 4 -6.67 21.34 7.34
N GLN A 5 -5.73 22.26 7.51
CA GLN A 5 -4.49 22.26 6.74
C GLN A 5 -3.38 21.60 7.56
N LEU A 6 -2.70 20.63 6.97
CA LEU A 6 -1.61 19.87 7.59
C LEU A 6 -0.31 20.06 6.83
N ALA A 7 0.80 20.12 7.56
CA ALA A 7 2.13 20.11 6.95
C ALA A 7 2.49 18.73 6.39
N SER A 8 2.09 17.66 7.08
CA SER A 8 2.31 16.28 6.67
C SER A 8 1.15 15.37 7.09
N TYR A 9 1.07 14.19 6.49
CA TYR A 9 0.05 13.19 6.78
C TYR A 9 0.62 11.77 6.73
N VAL A 10 0.19 10.92 7.66
CA VAL A 10 0.51 9.48 7.68
C VAL A 10 -0.77 8.71 7.43
N ILE A 11 -0.75 7.84 6.43
CA ILE A 11 -1.89 6.99 6.08
C ILE A 11 -2.23 6.06 7.24
N HIS A 12 -3.52 5.93 7.53
CA HIS A 12 -4.05 5.00 8.52
C HIS A 12 -5.38 4.40 8.05
N ASP A 13 -6.01 3.62 8.92
CA ASP A 13 -7.21 2.82 8.65
C ASP A 13 -8.44 3.62 8.18
N LYS A 14 -8.55 4.91 8.52
CA LYS A 14 -9.66 5.78 8.05
C LYS A 14 -9.38 6.48 6.72
N THR A 15 -8.14 6.46 6.23
CA THR A 15 -7.77 7.12 4.97
C THR A 15 -8.44 6.41 3.79
N MET A 16 -9.36 7.08 3.09
CA MET A 16 -10.07 6.50 1.96
C MET A 16 -9.40 6.78 0.62
N VAL A 17 -8.96 8.03 0.42
CA VAL A 17 -8.42 8.49 -0.86
C VAL A 17 -7.50 9.71 -0.68
N ILE A 18 -6.47 9.79 -1.52
CA ILE A 18 -5.50 10.88 -1.58
C ILE A 18 -5.54 11.45 -3.00
N ILE A 19 -5.92 12.71 -3.13
CA ILE A 19 -6.20 13.38 -4.41
C ILE A 19 -5.18 14.50 -4.61
N PRO A 20 -4.47 14.56 -5.75
CA PRO A 20 -3.57 15.67 -6.04
C PRO A 20 -4.39 16.94 -6.27
N VAL A 21 -3.92 18.05 -5.71
CA VAL A 21 -4.47 19.39 -5.97
C VAL A 21 -3.33 20.37 -6.24
N GLU A 22 -3.60 21.33 -7.11
CA GLU A 22 -2.69 22.45 -7.32
C GLU A 22 -2.95 23.53 -6.27
N HIS A 23 -1.88 24.05 -5.68
CA HIS A 23 -1.97 25.20 -4.77
C HIS A 23 -2.31 26.46 -5.58
N GLU A 24 -2.89 27.47 -4.92
CA GLU A 24 -3.33 28.72 -5.56
C GLU A 24 -2.19 29.48 -6.25
N ASP A 25 -0.93 29.26 -5.83
CA ASP A 25 0.25 29.86 -6.46
C ASP A 25 0.66 29.22 -7.81
N GLY A 26 0.02 28.11 -8.21
CA GLY A 26 0.32 27.37 -9.43
C GLY A 26 1.71 26.69 -9.48
N LYS A 27 2.49 26.75 -8.39
CA LYS A 27 3.85 26.21 -8.30
C LYS A 27 3.91 24.98 -7.41
N HIS A 28 3.13 24.96 -6.33
CA HIS A 28 3.11 23.85 -5.39
C HIS A 28 1.96 22.88 -5.67
N ARG A 29 2.24 21.59 -5.44
CA ARG A 29 1.24 20.53 -5.49
C ARG A 29 1.04 19.96 -4.11
N TRP A 30 -0.21 19.97 -3.67
CA TRP A 30 -0.64 19.47 -2.38
C TRP A 30 -1.56 18.28 -2.60
N SER A 31 -2.11 17.75 -1.51
CA SER A 31 -3.12 16.71 -1.56
C SER A 31 -4.35 17.10 -0.78
N VAL A 32 -5.50 16.68 -1.26
CA VAL A 32 -6.68 16.51 -0.41
C VAL A 32 -6.71 15.05 0.03
N VAL A 33 -6.75 14.82 1.33
CA VAL A 33 -6.97 13.50 1.91
C VAL A 33 -8.40 13.45 2.43
N GLU A 34 -9.17 12.49 1.96
CA GLU A 34 -10.49 12.21 2.54
C GLU A 34 -10.44 10.99 3.45
N GLU A 35 -10.88 11.19 4.68
CA GLU A 35 -11.17 10.14 5.65
C GLU A 35 -12.67 9.88 5.74
N ALA A 36 -13.04 8.85 6.49
CA ALA A 36 -14.43 8.44 6.66
C ALA A 36 -15.35 9.59 7.14
N ASP A 37 -14.84 10.45 8.03
CA ASP A 37 -15.55 11.50 8.77
C ASP A 37 -15.00 12.92 8.52
N GLN A 38 -13.80 13.06 7.96
CA GLN A 38 -13.12 14.36 7.82
C GLN A 38 -12.30 14.47 6.53
N MET A 39 -11.77 15.67 6.27
CA MET A 39 -10.91 15.95 5.14
C MET A 39 -9.80 16.92 5.50
N PHE A 40 -8.64 16.71 4.86
CA PHE A 40 -7.45 17.53 5.07
C PHE A 40 -6.89 18.05 3.77
N VAL A 41 -6.32 19.25 3.80
CA VAL A 41 -5.41 19.75 2.77
C VAL A 41 -3.99 19.59 3.31
N VAL A 42 -3.17 18.79 2.63
CA VAL A 42 -1.84 18.40 3.09
C VAL A 42 -0.79 19.00 2.18
N ARG A 43 0.24 19.63 2.74
CA ARG A 43 1.38 20.24 2.00
C ARG A 43 2.38 19.21 1.46
N GLN A 44 1.87 18.07 0.99
CA GLN A 44 2.59 16.98 0.36
C GLN A 44 1.81 16.53 -0.87
N THR A 45 2.51 16.11 -1.91
CA THR A 45 1.93 15.39 -3.05
C THR A 45 1.46 14.00 -2.63
N PRO A 46 0.57 13.36 -3.42
CA PRO A 46 0.13 12.01 -3.09
C PRO A 46 1.28 11.00 -3.00
N PHE A 47 2.31 11.14 -3.85
CA PHE A 47 3.49 10.30 -3.80
C PHE A 47 4.31 10.50 -2.50
N GLU A 48 4.51 11.74 -2.07
CA GLU A 48 5.22 12.04 -0.81
C GLU A 48 4.47 11.49 0.40
N ILE A 49 3.13 11.57 0.43
CA ILE A 49 2.31 10.96 1.50
C ILE A 49 2.50 9.44 1.49
N MET A 50 2.45 8.80 0.32
CA MET A 50 2.67 7.35 0.20
C MET A 50 4.08 6.93 0.66
N ASP A 51 5.13 7.62 0.24
CA ASP A 51 6.52 7.27 0.64
C ASP A 51 6.78 7.54 2.11
N SER A 52 6.39 8.71 2.62
CA SER A 52 6.55 9.02 4.05
C SER A 52 5.73 8.09 4.95
N SER A 53 4.52 7.68 4.52
CA SER A 53 3.72 6.70 5.25
C SER A 53 4.36 5.31 5.24
N CYS A 54 4.86 4.83 4.10
CA CYS A 54 5.62 3.58 4.08
C CYS A 54 6.79 3.63 5.09
N ARG A 55 7.55 4.74 5.12
CA ARG A 55 8.70 4.91 6.02
C ARG A 55 8.28 4.91 7.48
N TYR A 56 7.16 5.55 7.79
CA TYR A 56 6.57 5.51 9.12
C TYR A 56 6.31 4.06 9.60
N TYR A 57 5.81 3.19 8.72
CA TYR A 57 5.61 1.76 9.01
C TYR A 57 6.83 0.89 8.72
N GLY A 58 8.03 1.48 8.70
CA GLY A 58 9.30 0.74 8.67
C GLY A 58 9.74 0.21 7.30
N SER A 59 9.23 0.75 6.19
CA SER A 59 9.67 0.34 4.84
C SER A 59 9.75 1.53 3.87
N SER A 60 10.58 1.47 2.83
CA SER A 60 10.50 2.48 1.77
C SER A 60 9.36 2.18 0.80
N PHE A 61 8.83 3.20 0.10
CA PHE A 61 7.89 2.96 -0.99
C PHE A 61 8.47 1.99 -2.03
N GLU A 62 9.75 2.16 -2.37
CA GLU A 62 10.41 1.33 -3.37
C GLU A 62 10.55 -0.13 -2.91
N GLY A 63 10.84 -0.37 -1.62
CA GLY A 63 10.86 -1.72 -1.05
C GLY A 63 9.48 -2.39 -1.09
N ARG A 64 8.40 -1.66 -0.76
CA ARG A 64 7.03 -2.17 -0.89
C ARG A 64 6.65 -2.44 -2.35
N LYS A 65 7.10 -1.60 -3.27
CA LYS A 65 6.87 -1.74 -4.71
C LYS A 65 7.58 -2.96 -5.29
N GLU A 66 8.88 -3.15 -5.02
CA GLU A 66 9.62 -4.32 -5.51
C GLU A 66 9.09 -5.61 -4.87
N GLY A 67 8.78 -5.61 -3.58
CA GLY A 67 8.11 -6.76 -2.95
C GLY A 67 6.75 -7.11 -3.59
N THR A 68 5.98 -6.09 -4.00
CA THR A 68 4.73 -6.31 -4.73
C THR A 68 4.97 -6.88 -6.12
N LYS A 69 5.98 -6.38 -6.83
CA LYS A 69 6.38 -6.86 -8.16
C LYS A 69 6.77 -8.34 -8.12
N GLU A 70 7.58 -8.74 -7.14
CA GLU A 70 7.95 -10.15 -6.94
C GLU A 70 6.74 -11.01 -6.59
N LEU A 71 5.86 -10.51 -5.71
CA LEU A 71 4.69 -11.26 -5.27
C LEU A 71 3.64 -11.44 -6.38
N LEU A 72 3.45 -10.41 -7.22
CA LEU A 72 2.40 -10.38 -8.23
C LEU A 72 2.89 -10.73 -9.65
N GLN A 73 4.19 -10.71 -9.89
CA GLN A 73 4.80 -10.81 -11.23
C GLN A 73 4.23 -9.76 -12.19
N GLU A 74 3.86 -8.59 -11.65
CA GLU A 74 3.38 -7.44 -12.41
C GLU A 74 4.39 -6.30 -12.33
N THR A 75 4.49 -5.49 -13.39
CA THR A 75 5.52 -4.45 -13.49
C THR A 75 4.97 -3.02 -13.53
N HIS A 76 3.67 -2.84 -13.81
CA HIS A 76 3.08 -1.53 -14.06
C HIS A 76 1.92 -1.21 -13.13
N LYS A 77 1.99 -0.03 -12.48
CA LYS A 77 0.93 0.50 -11.59
C LYS A 77 0.54 -0.54 -10.54
N LEU A 78 1.52 -0.92 -9.74
CA LEU A 78 1.37 -1.85 -8.63
C LEU A 78 0.67 -1.16 -7.47
N SER A 79 -0.19 -1.92 -6.81
CA SER A 79 -0.73 -1.52 -5.52
C SER A 79 0.38 -1.56 -4.48
N ILE A 80 0.24 -0.77 -3.42
CA ILE A 80 1.23 -0.66 -2.36
C ILE A 80 0.57 -1.08 -1.05
N CYS A 81 1.20 -2.05 -0.39
CA CYS A 81 0.92 -2.38 1.00
C CYS A 81 1.72 -1.41 1.87
N VAL A 82 1.06 -0.36 2.39
CA VAL A 82 1.69 0.64 3.26
C VAL A 82 2.05 -0.02 4.60
N ASP A 83 1.06 -0.67 5.20
CA ASP A 83 1.20 -1.48 6.40
C ASP A 83 0.36 -2.76 6.30
N PRO A 84 0.97 -3.96 6.33
CA PRO A 84 0.23 -5.21 6.30
C PRO A 84 -0.56 -5.48 7.58
N ILE A 85 -0.08 -5.00 8.75
CA ILE A 85 -0.73 -5.26 10.04
C ILE A 85 -2.08 -4.54 10.10
N SER A 86 -2.09 -3.25 9.77
CA SER A 86 -3.29 -2.42 9.71
C SER A 86 -4.06 -2.57 8.39
N ARG A 87 -3.65 -3.50 7.51
CA ARG A 87 -4.30 -3.82 6.22
C ARG A 87 -4.47 -2.59 5.31
N LEU A 88 -3.44 -1.74 5.25
CA LEU A 88 -3.42 -0.50 4.48
C LEU A 88 -2.92 -0.76 3.05
N TYR A 89 -3.84 -1.18 2.18
CA TYR A 89 -3.55 -1.44 0.76
C TYR A 89 -4.12 -0.33 -0.11
N PHE A 90 -3.26 0.35 -0.87
CA PHE A 90 -3.63 1.45 -1.75
C PHE A 90 -3.26 1.14 -3.20
N PHE A 91 -4.09 1.57 -4.14
CA PHE A 91 -3.79 1.45 -5.57
C PHE A 91 -3.84 2.81 -6.27
N PRO A 92 -2.93 3.04 -7.23
CA PRO A 92 -2.90 4.28 -7.99
C PRO A 92 -3.93 4.25 -9.13
N THR A 93 -4.49 5.41 -9.48
CA THR A 93 -5.32 5.56 -10.69
C THR A 93 -4.47 5.68 -11.96
N THR A 94 -3.27 6.27 -11.87
CA THR A 94 -2.33 6.45 -12.98
C THR A 94 -0.90 6.03 -12.59
N SER A 95 0.14 6.67 -13.14
CA SER A 95 1.54 6.40 -12.74
C SER A 95 1.79 7.01 -11.36
N TYR A 96 2.64 6.41 -10.52
CA TYR A 96 2.92 6.92 -9.16
C TYR A 96 3.43 8.37 -9.14
N THR A 97 4.26 8.71 -10.12
CA THR A 97 4.83 10.05 -10.32
C THR A 97 3.94 10.94 -11.19
N GLY A 98 2.80 10.42 -11.60
CA GLY A 98 1.80 11.14 -12.38
C GLY A 98 1.23 12.29 -11.57
N LYS A 99 1.24 13.47 -12.16
CA LYS A 99 0.68 14.72 -11.65
C LYS A 99 -0.79 14.59 -11.18
N GLU A 100 -1.55 13.75 -11.86
CA GLU A 100 -2.98 13.48 -11.63
C GLU A 100 -3.23 12.13 -10.94
N CYS A 101 -2.20 11.53 -10.34
CA CYS A 101 -2.32 10.24 -9.68
C CYS A 101 -3.08 10.36 -8.37
N ILE A 102 -4.20 9.65 -8.29
CA ILE A 102 -5.01 9.50 -7.08
C ILE A 102 -4.70 8.14 -6.49
N TRP A 103 -4.55 8.07 -5.17
CA TRP A 103 -4.42 6.82 -4.45
C TRP A 103 -5.72 6.49 -3.73
N VAL A 104 -6.21 5.26 -3.91
CA VAL A 104 -7.48 4.80 -3.35
C VAL A 104 -7.21 3.62 -2.42
N SER A 105 -7.77 3.66 -1.22
CA SER A 105 -7.72 2.53 -0.29
C SER A 105 -8.62 1.41 -0.79
N HIS A 106 -8.05 0.22 -0.96
CA HIS A 106 -8.80 -0.97 -1.38
C HIS A 106 -9.91 -1.32 -0.38
N SER A 107 -9.63 -1.22 0.92
CA SER A 107 -10.57 -1.62 1.99
C SER A 107 -11.80 -0.70 2.11
N HIS A 108 -11.73 0.52 1.56
CA HIS A 108 -12.83 1.48 1.60
C HIS A 108 -13.72 1.47 0.37
N VAL A 109 -13.35 0.77 -0.71
CA VAL A 109 -14.20 0.68 -1.92
C VAL A 109 -15.33 -0.32 -1.68
N GLY A 110 -16.57 0.16 -1.68
CA GLY A 110 -17.77 -0.70 -1.58
C GLY A 110 -18.29 -1.16 -2.94
N SER A 111 -18.41 -0.24 -3.90
CA SER A 111 -18.79 -0.57 -5.28
C SER A 111 -18.29 0.48 -6.28
N SER A 112 -18.28 0.13 -7.56
CA SER A 112 -17.93 1.06 -8.64
C SER A 112 -18.85 0.88 -9.85
N ALA A 113 -19.14 1.98 -10.56
CA ALA A 113 -19.95 1.97 -11.76
C ALA A 113 -19.37 2.89 -12.84
N LYS A 114 -19.60 2.56 -14.12
CA LYS A 114 -19.22 3.43 -15.24
C LYS A 114 -19.93 4.78 -15.11
N HIS A 115 -19.24 5.86 -15.44
CA HIS A 115 -19.76 7.23 -15.42
C HIS A 115 -19.41 7.96 -16.74
N PRO A 116 -20.22 8.94 -17.19
CA PRO A 116 -19.92 9.76 -18.37
C PRO A 116 -18.49 10.35 -18.39
N HIS A 117 -18.01 10.64 -19.60
CA HIS A 117 -16.67 11.20 -19.89
C HIS A 117 -15.50 10.30 -19.46
N ASN A 118 -15.64 8.99 -19.68
CA ASN A 118 -14.62 7.99 -19.34
C ASN A 118 -14.21 8.01 -17.86
N ASN A 119 -15.18 8.26 -16.99
CA ASN A 119 -14.99 8.32 -15.55
C ASN A 119 -15.56 7.06 -14.88
N VAL A 120 -15.20 6.88 -13.62
CA VAL A 120 -15.81 5.88 -12.73
C VAL A 120 -16.43 6.59 -11.54
N ARG A 121 -17.63 6.14 -11.16
CA ARG A 121 -18.26 6.52 -9.89
C ARG A 121 -17.94 5.43 -8.88
N VAL A 122 -17.20 5.77 -7.85
CA VAL A 122 -16.89 4.91 -6.70
C VAL A 122 -17.86 5.23 -5.58
N VAL A 123 -18.41 4.20 -4.94
CA VAL A 123 -19.15 4.29 -3.69
C VAL A 123 -18.30 3.65 -2.61
N PHE A 124 -17.88 4.44 -1.64
CA PHE A 124 -17.10 3.96 -0.50
C PHE A 124 -17.99 3.23 0.51
N THR A 125 -17.39 2.46 1.41
CA THR A 125 -18.07 1.67 2.45
C THR A 125 -18.92 2.51 3.40
N ASN A 126 -18.58 3.78 3.59
CA ASN A 126 -19.38 4.75 4.33
C ASN A 126 -20.52 5.39 3.51
N GLY A 127 -20.79 4.90 2.30
CA GLY A 127 -21.83 5.40 1.40
C GLY A 127 -21.47 6.67 0.61
N ARG A 128 -20.31 7.28 0.87
CA ARG A 128 -19.84 8.46 0.11
C ARG A 128 -19.55 8.09 -1.34
N LYS A 129 -19.83 9.02 -2.25
CA LYS A 129 -19.66 8.81 -3.69
C LYS A 129 -18.62 9.76 -4.24
N MET A 130 -17.71 9.25 -5.05
CA MET A 130 -16.67 10.04 -5.69
C MET A 130 -16.56 9.69 -7.17
N ARG A 131 -16.34 10.70 -8.00
CA ARG A 131 -16.02 10.53 -9.42
C ARG A 131 -14.50 10.56 -9.57
N LEU A 132 -13.93 9.49 -10.11
CA LEU A 132 -12.51 9.43 -10.46
C LEU A 132 -12.31 9.56 -11.96
N PRO A 133 -11.29 10.31 -12.43
CA PRO A 133 -11.02 10.57 -13.84
C PRO A 133 -10.31 9.41 -14.54
N ILE A 134 -10.84 8.19 -14.38
CA ILE A 134 -10.35 6.99 -15.04
C ILE A 134 -11.49 6.11 -15.52
N SER A 135 -11.23 5.31 -16.57
CA SER A 135 -12.20 4.35 -17.08
C SER A 135 -12.55 3.29 -16.03
N LYS A 136 -13.79 2.76 -16.10
CA LYS A 136 -14.22 1.63 -15.26
C LYS A 136 -13.28 0.43 -15.37
N GLY A 137 -12.86 0.07 -16.57
CA GLY A 137 -11.95 -1.07 -16.78
C GLY A 137 -10.55 -0.85 -16.20
N SER A 138 -10.03 0.39 -16.26
CA SER A 138 -8.77 0.74 -15.62
C SER A 138 -8.88 0.68 -14.09
N PHE A 139 -9.98 1.20 -13.53
CA PHE A 139 -10.26 1.13 -12.10
C PHE A 139 -10.34 -0.32 -11.62
N ASP A 140 -11.15 -1.15 -12.27
CA ASP A 140 -11.36 -2.55 -11.87
C ASP A 140 -10.08 -3.35 -11.90
N ARG A 141 -9.22 -3.11 -12.89
CA ARG A 141 -7.91 -3.73 -12.96
C ARG A 141 -7.05 -3.38 -11.76
N GLN A 142 -6.98 -2.10 -11.39
CA GLN A 142 -6.21 -1.65 -10.24
C GLN A 142 -6.79 -2.17 -8.92
N PHE A 143 -8.12 -2.17 -8.79
CA PHE A 143 -8.84 -2.70 -7.64
C PHE A 143 -8.58 -4.21 -7.46
N HIS A 144 -8.71 -5.02 -8.53
CA HIS A 144 -8.45 -6.47 -8.46
C HIS A 144 -6.99 -6.81 -8.16
N ARG A 145 -6.04 -6.01 -8.66
CA ARG A 145 -4.61 -6.16 -8.34
C ARG A 145 -4.34 -5.89 -6.88
N ALA A 146 -4.95 -4.84 -6.32
CA ALA A 146 -4.87 -4.55 -4.89
C ALA A 146 -5.47 -5.69 -4.05
N GLY A 147 -6.61 -6.25 -4.49
CA GLY A 147 -7.21 -7.42 -3.85
C GLY A 147 -6.31 -8.65 -3.90
N SER A 148 -5.65 -8.90 -5.03
CA SER A 148 -4.68 -9.99 -5.19
C SER A 148 -3.45 -9.80 -4.27
N LEU A 149 -2.90 -8.58 -4.19
CA LEU A 149 -1.82 -8.24 -3.28
C LEU A 149 -2.22 -8.53 -1.83
N ARG A 150 -3.38 -8.00 -1.41
CA ARG A 150 -3.92 -8.18 -0.07
C ARG A 150 -4.08 -9.65 0.28
N HIS A 151 -4.77 -10.42 -0.57
CA HIS A 151 -5.00 -11.85 -0.35
C HIS A 151 -3.68 -12.63 -0.18
N ARG A 152 -2.69 -12.39 -1.04
CA ARG A 152 -1.38 -13.08 -0.96
C ARG A 152 -0.57 -12.68 0.26
N MET A 153 -0.63 -11.41 0.68
CA MET A 153 0.07 -10.93 1.86
C MET A 153 -0.56 -11.47 3.14
N GLU A 154 -1.88 -11.38 3.28
CA GLU A 154 -2.61 -11.91 4.44
C GLU A 154 -2.41 -13.43 4.57
N GLY A 155 -2.49 -14.18 3.45
CA GLY A 155 -2.24 -15.62 3.46
C GLY A 155 -0.80 -16.03 3.83
N ARG A 156 0.19 -15.12 3.73
CA ARG A 156 1.54 -15.35 4.28
C ARG A 156 1.59 -15.10 5.78
N MET A 157 0.89 -14.08 6.27
CA MET A 157 0.86 -13.74 7.70
C MET A 157 0.15 -14.83 8.52
N ASP A 158 -0.97 -15.36 8.01
CA ASP A 158 -1.73 -16.42 8.69
C ASP A 158 -0.89 -17.71 8.86
N LYS A 159 -0.06 -18.05 7.86
CA LYS A 159 0.82 -19.22 7.93
C LYS A 159 1.95 -19.05 8.95
N THR A 160 2.48 -17.84 9.09
CA THR A 160 3.51 -17.52 10.08
C THR A 160 2.98 -17.60 11.51
N ASN A 161 1.72 -17.23 11.74
CA ASN A 161 1.07 -17.33 13.06
C ASN A 161 0.77 -18.79 13.48
N GLY A 162 0.82 -19.74 12.54
CA GLY A 162 0.59 -21.17 12.79
C GLY A 162 1.83 -21.96 13.25
N GLY A 163 2.95 -21.31 13.56
CA GLY A 163 4.12 -21.96 14.16
C GLY A 163 5.01 -22.77 13.21
N SER A 164 4.83 -22.67 11.89
CA SER A 164 5.69 -23.34 10.91
C SER A 164 6.67 -22.35 10.28
N TYR A 165 7.97 -22.51 10.56
CA TYR A 165 9.02 -21.72 9.94
C TYR A 165 9.05 -21.96 8.43
N HIS A 166 8.93 -20.90 7.63
CA HIS A 166 9.11 -20.97 6.19
C HIS A 166 10.61 -20.91 5.85
N VAL A 167 11.23 -22.06 5.61
CA VAL A 167 12.55 -22.11 4.96
C VAL A 167 12.36 -21.75 3.49
N PRO A 168 12.97 -20.68 2.96
CA PRO A 168 12.93 -20.42 1.52
C PRO A 168 13.55 -21.63 0.82
N VAL A 169 12.80 -22.28 -0.07
CA VAL A 169 13.35 -23.33 -0.93
C VAL A 169 14.29 -22.65 -1.90
N THR A 170 15.58 -22.62 -1.58
CA THR A 170 16.63 -22.28 -2.53
C THR A 170 16.79 -23.47 -3.46
N ASP A 171 16.67 -23.23 -4.76
CA ASP A 171 16.91 -24.24 -5.77
C ASP A 171 18.31 -24.85 -5.60
N SER A 172 18.40 -26.12 -5.93
CA SER A 172 19.39 -27.10 -5.50
C SER A 172 20.90 -26.76 -5.62
N SER A 173 21.64 -27.11 -4.54
CA SER A 173 23.03 -27.69 -4.49
C SER A 173 24.16 -26.81 -3.93
N PRO A 174 25.23 -27.38 -3.31
CA PRO A 174 25.51 -28.79 -2.98
C PRO A 174 25.45 -29.08 -1.47
N LYS A 175 25.42 -30.38 -1.13
CA LYS A 175 25.56 -30.89 0.25
C LYS A 175 26.88 -30.42 0.87
N ALA A 176 26.87 -29.26 1.53
CA ALA A 176 27.90 -28.96 2.50
C ALA A 176 27.82 -30.06 3.57
N LYS A 177 28.90 -30.83 3.74
CA LYS A 177 29.03 -31.66 4.93
C LYS A 177 29.01 -30.68 6.10
N VAL A 178 27.97 -30.76 6.91
CA VAL A 178 27.92 -30.04 8.18
C VAL A 178 28.99 -30.68 9.05
N ASN A 179 30.22 -30.20 8.94
CA ASN A 179 31.20 -30.39 9.99
C ASN A 179 30.67 -29.60 11.18
N GLU A 180 30.65 -30.23 12.35
CA GLU A 180 30.12 -29.71 13.61
C GLU A 180 30.42 -28.22 13.77
N VAL A 181 29.39 -27.39 13.56
CA VAL A 181 29.48 -25.97 13.88
C VAL A 181 29.44 -25.90 15.39
N ILE A 182 30.62 -25.84 16.01
CA ILE A 182 30.74 -25.53 17.43
C ILE A 182 30.17 -24.12 17.60
N ASN A 183 29.02 -24.02 18.28
CA ASN A 183 28.41 -22.73 18.59
C ASN A 183 29.21 -22.10 19.75
N PRO A 184 30.01 -21.04 19.51
CA PRO A 184 30.89 -20.47 20.54
C PRO A 184 30.14 -19.77 21.67
N TYR A 185 28.80 -19.72 21.63
CA TYR A 185 27.93 -19.12 22.63
C TYR A 185 27.19 -20.15 23.50
N LEU A 186 27.38 -21.45 23.28
CA LEU A 186 26.94 -22.46 24.23
C LEU A 186 28.00 -22.59 25.33
N ILE A 187 27.66 -22.13 26.53
CA ILE A 187 28.46 -22.35 27.73
C ILE A 187 27.96 -23.68 28.30
N GLU A 188 28.82 -24.71 28.33
CA GLU A 188 28.52 -25.94 29.07
C GLU A 188 28.45 -25.57 30.56
N GLU A 189 27.29 -25.75 31.18
CA GLU A 189 27.15 -25.58 32.63
C GLU A 189 27.94 -26.69 33.32
N ASP A 190 28.95 -26.30 34.10
CA ASP A 190 29.71 -27.24 34.93
C ASP A 190 28.75 -27.89 35.95
N PRO A 191 28.71 -29.23 36.05
CA PRO A 191 27.89 -29.88 37.06
C PRO A 191 28.52 -29.73 38.45
N GLU A 192 27.69 -29.30 39.42
CA GLU A 192 28.02 -29.25 40.87
C GLU A 192 28.43 -30.60 41.47
#